data_AF-A0A924BE33-F1
#
_entry.id   AF-A0A924BE33-F1
#
_cell.length_a   1.000
_cell.length_b   1.000
_cell.length_c   1.000
_cell.angle_alpha   90.00
_cell.angle_beta   90.00
_cell.angle_gamma   90.00
#
_symmetry.space_group_name_H-M   'P 1'
#
loop_
_entity.id
_entity.type
_entity.pdbx_description
1 polymer ?
#
loop_
_entity_poly.entity_id
_entity_poly.type
_entity_poly.pdbx_seq_one_letter_code
_entity_poly.pdbx_strand_id
1 'polypeptide(L)'
;MTRQLLIYLSGISFAMFLFWEFSLTLISLYAGLTLSRWLIYGAIAMTYITIFTIILLITRKTAVALLAIIPTVILILGLSYGVVVNHSLYDTSFDGQSYQGEAVVSLINGWNPIHQPQSEYNNDYVNWSSNSRWLDSYPKASWYLSSAMYDLTGHYTDIKFFNLSILFGVFLCLYAALSSFKFAENSGLNEALKLLLSFFITMNPVAVMQSTTLNLDGLLYSLLIITFTVLFFLYRSFKDKTLPQGLYFALLVMLIIITTNVKTAGLVYSLIFTLAFGIYILMTRVKKLVYYIPVVFCSFILAIGVFGYNPYMTNALIQGNILYPTYGRNSYSYKENTPSNYRNKSNIEVFIHSLFFATDDKFLDGEGEAAVIKLPFVVSNSEIKSLTNSQLKKGGFGPLFSGTLVCILLAYLLAVGSQFKELTEHNPYTSKSQNPKILYGAGIVFMLSVIFFLSFTLTNTSNTVRYIPHLWFLLGIYLVYIFTTKYQVARMVGILAIVVGFVNIFIVSYFYFSTQIIESIDINKNITNFVYSGDSYKVNFGYHTSTRQLFNEHQIPYKGQKEELNCYNPQDKAGINKNNNTETCIITQ
;
A
#
# COMPACT_ATOMS: atom_id res chain seq x y z
N MET A 1 11.20 -12.71 -27.47
CA MET A 1 10.65 -12.16 -26.22
C MET A 1 9.96 -13.30 -25.49
N THR A 2 10.22 -13.49 -24.19
CA THR A 2 9.57 -14.57 -23.42
C THR A 2 8.19 -14.14 -22.95
N ARG A 3 7.22 -15.07 -22.90
CA ARG A 3 5.88 -14.84 -22.31
C ARG A 3 5.99 -14.22 -20.91
N GLN A 4 6.97 -14.66 -20.12
CA GLN A 4 7.22 -14.16 -18.76
C GLN A 4 7.57 -12.66 -18.73
N LEU A 5 8.35 -12.17 -19.70
CA LEU A 5 8.69 -10.75 -19.78
C LEU A 5 7.46 -9.89 -20.06
N LEU A 6 6.56 -10.34 -20.95
CA LEU A 6 5.31 -9.62 -21.20
C LEU A 6 4.40 -9.56 -19.96
N ILE A 7 4.27 -10.66 -19.23
CA ILE A 7 3.50 -10.70 -17.98
C ILE A 7 4.09 -9.72 -16.97
N TYR A 8 5.42 -9.74 -16.81
CA TYR A 8 6.11 -8.80 -15.92
C TYR A 8 5.91 -7.34 -16.35
N LEU A 9 6.06 -7.03 -17.65
CA LEU A 9 5.82 -5.69 -18.20
C LEU A 9 4.37 -5.24 -18.00
N SER A 10 3.41 -6.16 -18.04
CA SER A 10 1.99 -5.89 -17.76
C SER A 10 1.72 -5.62 -16.28
N GLY A 11 2.50 -6.20 -15.38
CA GLY A 11 2.39 -5.91 -13.95
C GLY A 11 3.07 -4.60 -13.54
N ILE A 12 4.29 -4.38 -14.02
CA ILE A 12 5.10 -3.19 -13.68
C ILE A 12 4.57 -1.91 -14.33
N SER A 13 3.75 -2.02 -15.38
CA SER A 13 3.11 -0.87 -16.05
C SER A 13 2.28 -0.03 -15.09
N PHE A 14 1.65 -0.64 -14.07
CA PHE A 14 0.91 0.08 -13.04
C PHE A 14 1.83 1.01 -12.24
N ALA A 15 3.01 0.56 -11.83
CA ALA A 15 3.97 1.42 -11.13
C ALA A 15 4.60 2.47 -12.05
N MET A 16 4.84 2.13 -13.32
CA MET A 16 5.28 3.11 -14.32
C MET A 16 4.24 4.22 -14.54
N PHE A 17 2.96 3.86 -14.61
CA PHE A 17 1.87 4.81 -14.73
C PHE A 17 1.84 5.79 -13.54
N LEU A 18 1.92 5.27 -12.30
CA LEU A 18 2.00 6.11 -11.10
C LEU A 18 3.21 7.05 -11.13
N PHE A 19 4.37 6.55 -11.55
CA PHE A 19 5.57 7.38 -11.69
C PHE A 19 5.39 8.49 -12.74
N TRP A 20 4.86 8.15 -13.92
CA TRP A 20 4.70 9.12 -15.00
C TRP A 20 3.61 10.15 -14.71
N GLU A 21 2.49 9.74 -14.13
CA GLU A 21 1.45 10.68 -13.69
C GLU A 21 2.03 11.66 -12.68
N PHE A 22 2.69 11.16 -11.63
CA PHE A 22 3.33 12.01 -10.63
C PHE A 22 4.35 12.98 -11.25
N SER A 23 5.17 12.50 -12.19
CA SER A 23 6.18 13.31 -12.87
C SER A 23 5.57 14.42 -13.72
N LEU A 24 4.55 14.08 -14.53
CA LEU A 24 3.87 15.04 -15.39
C LEU A 24 3.12 16.09 -14.57
N THR A 25 2.46 15.66 -13.49
CA THR A 25 1.75 16.56 -12.58
C THR A 25 2.72 17.53 -11.90
N LEU A 26 3.87 17.04 -11.44
CA LEU A 26 4.88 17.89 -10.84
C LEU A 26 5.41 18.96 -11.81
N ILE A 27 5.67 18.57 -13.07
CA ILE A 27 6.08 19.52 -14.14
C ILE A 27 4.99 20.58 -14.35
N SER A 28 3.71 20.17 -14.39
CA SER A 28 2.56 21.07 -14.54
C SER A 28 2.49 22.08 -13.40
N LEU A 29 2.60 21.61 -12.15
CA LEU A 29 2.54 22.46 -10.97
C LEU A 29 3.72 23.44 -10.89
N TYR A 30 4.94 23.02 -11.25
CA TYR A 30 6.10 23.91 -11.32
C TYR A 30 5.90 25.02 -12.36
N ALA A 31 5.27 24.69 -13.49
CA ALA A 31 4.89 25.67 -14.52
C ALA A 31 3.71 26.57 -14.12
N GLY A 32 3.12 26.38 -12.93
CA GLY A 32 1.97 27.14 -12.46
C GLY A 32 0.65 26.78 -13.15
N LEU A 33 0.61 25.63 -13.84
CA LEU A 33 -0.58 25.15 -14.54
C LEU A 33 -1.50 24.39 -13.57
N THR A 34 -2.80 24.48 -13.80
CA THR A 34 -3.80 23.71 -13.07
C THR A 34 -3.74 22.23 -13.45
N LEU A 35 -4.16 21.37 -12.53
CA LEU A 35 -4.28 19.94 -12.80
C LEU A 35 -5.35 19.70 -13.86
N SER A 36 -5.12 18.72 -14.73
CA SER A 36 -6.07 18.37 -15.79
C SER A 36 -6.04 16.87 -16.12
N ARG A 37 -7.15 16.38 -16.66
CA ARG A 37 -7.34 15.02 -17.17
C ARG A 37 -6.31 14.58 -18.21
N TRP A 38 -5.67 15.53 -18.90
CA TRP A 38 -4.60 15.25 -19.86
C TRP A 38 -3.38 14.60 -19.22
N LEU A 39 -3.19 14.78 -17.91
CA LEU A 39 -2.12 14.15 -17.14
C LEU A 39 -2.30 12.63 -17.07
N ILE A 40 -3.53 12.12 -16.95
CA ILE A 40 -3.83 10.68 -16.98
C ILE A 40 -3.51 10.10 -18.37
N TYR A 41 -3.98 10.73 -19.44
CA TYR A 41 -3.69 10.28 -20.81
C TYR A 41 -2.19 10.34 -21.13
N GLY A 42 -1.52 11.41 -20.71
CA GLY A 42 -0.07 11.58 -20.83
C GLY A 42 0.69 10.48 -20.10
N ALA A 43 0.28 10.11 -18.88
CA ALA A 43 0.91 9.05 -18.11
C ALA A 43 0.75 7.67 -18.77
N ILE A 44 -0.41 7.37 -19.34
CA ILE A 44 -0.64 6.15 -20.12
C ILE A 44 0.26 6.13 -21.36
N ALA A 45 0.34 7.24 -22.10
CA ALA A 45 1.19 7.36 -23.28
C ALA A 45 2.68 7.20 -22.93
N MET A 46 3.16 7.85 -21.86
CA MET A 46 4.54 7.73 -21.39
C MET A 46 4.85 6.31 -20.89
N THR A 47 3.88 5.63 -20.28
CA THR A 47 4.01 4.22 -19.91
C THR A 47 4.15 3.33 -21.15
N TYR A 48 3.30 3.53 -22.17
CA TYR A 48 3.42 2.83 -23.45
C TYR A 48 4.79 3.07 -24.10
N ILE A 49 5.23 4.32 -24.20
CA ILE A 49 6.53 4.71 -24.78
C ILE A 49 7.67 4.04 -24.01
N THR A 50 7.59 4.00 -22.68
CA THR A 50 8.59 3.34 -21.83
C THR A 50 8.64 1.85 -22.15
N ILE A 51 7.50 1.15 -22.16
CA ILE A 51 7.44 -0.29 -22.45
C ILE A 51 7.88 -0.61 -23.89
N PHE A 52 7.45 0.20 -24.85
CA PHE A 52 7.87 0.10 -26.25
C PHE A 52 9.39 0.21 -26.36
N THR A 53 9.98 1.22 -25.72
CA THR A 53 11.43 1.44 -25.70
C THR A 53 12.14 0.27 -25.03
N ILE A 54 11.61 -0.26 -23.94
CA ILE A 54 12.16 -1.44 -23.26
C ILE A 54 12.19 -2.64 -24.21
N ILE A 55 11.07 -2.97 -24.85
CA ILE A 55 11.00 -4.11 -25.77
C ILE A 55 11.90 -3.88 -26.98
N LEU A 56 11.95 -2.66 -27.51
CA LEU A 56 12.84 -2.29 -28.61
C LEU A 56 14.32 -2.48 -28.24
N LEU A 57 14.74 -2.02 -27.06
CA LEU A 57 16.13 -2.16 -26.60
C LEU A 57 16.52 -3.62 -26.37
N ILE A 58 15.59 -4.46 -25.89
CA ILE A 58 15.84 -5.89 -25.66
C ILE A 58 15.87 -6.67 -26.98
N THR A 59 14.91 -6.41 -27.88
CA THR A 59 14.68 -7.26 -29.05
C THR A 59 15.31 -6.72 -30.33
N ARG A 60 15.62 -5.42 -30.36
CA ARG A 60 16.09 -4.66 -31.54
C ARG A 60 15.17 -4.77 -32.75
N LYS A 61 13.88 -5.06 -32.52
CA LYS A 61 12.87 -5.26 -33.57
C LYS A 61 11.63 -4.42 -33.29
N THR A 62 11.40 -3.40 -34.11
CA THR A 62 10.23 -2.50 -34.01
C THR A 62 8.91 -3.26 -34.03
N ALA A 63 8.77 -4.26 -34.91
CA ALA A 63 7.56 -5.08 -34.98
C ALA A 63 7.26 -5.83 -33.67
N VAL A 64 8.28 -6.23 -32.91
CA VAL A 64 8.11 -6.87 -31.60
C VAL A 64 7.83 -5.82 -30.52
N ALA A 65 8.41 -4.62 -30.63
CA ALA A 65 8.16 -3.50 -29.72
C ALA A 65 6.68 -3.05 -29.72
N LEU A 66 5.96 -3.22 -30.84
CA LEU A 66 4.52 -2.98 -30.91
C LEU A 66 3.70 -3.84 -29.92
N LEU A 67 4.25 -4.97 -29.43
CA LEU A 67 3.61 -5.76 -28.37
C LEU A 67 3.52 -5.01 -27.03
N ALA A 68 4.13 -3.83 -26.89
CA ALA A 68 3.89 -2.90 -25.79
C ALA A 68 2.40 -2.50 -25.64
N ILE A 69 1.61 -2.66 -26.70
CA ILE A 69 0.15 -2.47 -26.63
C ILE A 69 -0.51 -3.43 -25.64
N ILE A 70 0.02 -4.66 -25.47
CA ILE A 70 -0.58 -5.66 -24.58
C ILE A 70 -0.49 -5.22 -23.11
N PRO A 71 0.70 -4.92 -22.54
CA PRO A 71 0.81 -4.34 -21.20
C PRO A 71 -0.01 -3.05 -20.99
N THR A 72 -0.12 -2.23 -22.04
CA THR A 72 -0.84 -0.95 -21.98
C THR A 72 -2.35 -1.17 -21.95
N VAL A 73 -2.89 -2.10 -22.74
CA VAL A 73 -4.29 -2.49 -22.67
C VAL A 73 -4.60 -3.14 -21.32
N ILE A 74 -3.73 -4.00 -20.80
CA ILE A 74 -3.91 -4.60 -19.46
C ILE A 74 -3.93 -3.51 -18.37
N LEU A 75 -3.05 -2.51 -18.47
CA LEU A 75 -3.06 -1.34 -17.59
C LEU A 75 -4.41 -0.63 -17.66
N ILE A 76 -4.86 -0.23 -18.86
CA ILE A 76 -6.13 0.48 -19.05
C ILE A 76 -7.29 -0.32 -18.48
N LEU A 77 -7.38 -1.62 -18.79
CA LEU A 77 -8.43 -2.49 -18.24
C LEU A 77 -8.39 -2.56 -16.71
N GLY A 78 -7.19 -2.63 -16.11
CA GLY A 78 -7.04 -2.61 -14.66
C GLY A 78 -7.46 -1.28 -14.04
N LEU A 79 -7.08 -0.15 -14.65
CA LEU A 79 -7.50 1.18 -14.20
C LEU A 79 -9.02 1.35 -14.32
N SER A 80 -9.61 0.97 -15.46
CA SER A 80 -11.05 1.02 -15.69
C SER A 80 -11.81 0.14 -14.71
N TYR A 81 -11.32 -1.07 -14.41
CA TYR A 81 -11.90 -1.92 -13.38
C TYR A 81 -11.85 -1.25 -12.00
N GLY A 82 -10.71 -0.62 -11.67
CA GLY A 82 -10.55 0.17 -10.45
C GLY A 82 -11.60 1.28 -10.32
N VAL A 83 -11.86 2.02 -11.39
CA VAL A 83 -12.90 3.05 -11.45
C VAL A 83 -14.29 2.45 -11.29
N VAL A 84 -14.66 1.45 -12.11
CA VAL A 84 -15.99 0.83 -12.10
C VAL A 84 -16.37 0.28 -10.72
N VAL A 85 -15.44 -0.39 -10.03
CA VAL A 85 -15.70 -0.92 -8.68
C VAL A 85 -15.86 0.21 -7.66
N ASN A 86 -15.03 1.26 -7.76
CA ASN A 86 -15.05 2.35 -6.79
C ASN A 86 -16.18 3.35 -7.01
N HIS A 87 -16.72 3.45 -8.22
CA HIS A 87 -17.76 4.41 -8.58
C HIS A 87 -18.97 4.37 -7.64
N SER A 88 -19.39 3.17 -7.24
CA SER A 88 -20.55 2.95 -6.39
C SER A 88 -20.23 2.73 -4.91
N LEU A 89 -18.96 2.80 -4.53
CA LEU A 89 -18.54 2.62 -3.15
C LEU A 89 -18.09 3.97 -2.60
N TYR A 90 -18.65 4.44 -1.50
CA TYR A 90 -18.15 5.64 -0.83
C TYR A 90 -16.96 5.28 0.07
N ASP A 91 -16.04 6.21 0.26
CA ASP A 91 -14.97 6.03 1.26
C ASP A 91 -15.55 6.34 2.64
N THR A 92 -15.66 5.34 3.52
CA THR A 92 -16.14 5.50 4.91
C THR A 92 -15.00 5.56 5.94
N SER A 93 -13.76 5.71 5.48
CA SER A 93 -12.59 5.75 6.37
C SER A 93 -12.27 7.14 6.89
N PHE A 94 -11.71 7.21 8.10
CA PHE A 94 -11.41 8.49 8.76
C PHE A 94 -10.36 9.30 8.01
N ASP A 95 -9.20 8.70 7.67
CA ASP A 95 -8.10 9.42 7.00
C ASP A 95 -8.51 9.81 5.57
N GLY A 96 -9.29 8.94 4.91
CA GLY A 96 -9.79 9.15 3.56
C GLY A 96 -10.70 10.37 3.48
N GLN A 97 -11.65 10.49 4.40
CA GLN A 97 -12.57 11.62 4.46
C GLN A 97 -12.00 12.88 5.11
N SER A 98 -10.92 12.76 5.87
CA SER A 98 -10.24 13.90 6.48
C SER A 98 -9.16 14.45 5.55
N TYR A 99 -7.89 14.35 5.94
CA TYR A 99 -6.81 15.06 5.27
C TYR A 99 -6.52 14.54 3.85
N GLN A 100 -6.74 13.25 3.56
CA GLN A 100 -6.50 12.71 2.21
C GLN A 100 -7.49 13.32 1.21
N GLY A 101 -8.78 13.22 1.51
CA GLY A 101 -9.84 13.80 0.70
C GLY A 101 -9.74 15.32 0.64
N GLU A 102 -9.39 15.97 1.75
CA GLU A 102 -9.24 17.43 1.80
C GLU A 102 -8.13 17.92 0.88
N ALA A 103 -7.00 17.20 0.82
CA ALA A 103 -5.91 17.53 -0.09
C ALA A 103 -6.36 17.43 -1.55
N VAL A 104 -7.12 16.38 -1.90
CA VAL A 104 -7.65 16.20 -3.25
C VAL A 104 -8.62 17.32 -3.62
N VAL A 105 -9.58 17.64 -2.74
CA VAL A 105 -10.54 18.74 -2.95
C VAL A 105 -9.83 20.08 -3.07
N SER A 106 -8.79 20.34 -2.27
CA SER A 106 -7.99 21.57 -2.36
C SER A 106 -7.28 21.69 -3.71
N LEU A 107 -6.67 20.60 -4.20
CA LEU A 107 -6.01 20.57 -5.50
C LEU A 107 -6.99 20.82 -6.66
N ILE A 108 -8.18 20.22 -6.61
CA ILE A 108 -9.25 20.44 -7.61
C ILE A 108 -9.69 21.91 -7.63
N ASN A 109 -9.72 22.57 -6.47
CA ASN A 109 -10.08 23.98 -6.34
C ASN A 109 -8.89 24.94 -6.63
N GLY A 110 -7.78 24.43 -7.15
CA GLY A 110 -6.66 25.25 -7.61
C GLY A 110 -5.54 25.48 -6.60
N TRP A 111 -5.51 24.75 -5.47
CA TRP A 111 -4.33 24.77 -4.60
C TRP A 111 -3.09 24.27 -5.35
N ASN A 112 -2.03 25.06 -5.34
CA ASN A 112 -0.72 24.64 -5.85
C ASN A 112 0.31 24.53 -4.69
N PRO A 113 0.58 23.32 -4.17
CA PRO A 113 1.48 23.12 -3.03
C PRO A 113 2.94 23.47 -3.27
N ILE A 114 3.34 23.72 -4.54
CA ILE A 114 4.70 24.16 -4.86
C ILE A 114 4.86 25.66 -4.59
N HIS A 115 3.83 26.46 -4.89
CA HIS A 115 3.91 27.92 -4.85
C HIS A 115 3.25 28.52 -3.60
N GLN A 116 2.32 27.80 -2.96
CA GLN A 116 1.64 28.30 -1.76
C GLN A 116 1.39 27.19 -0.72
N PRO A 117 1.72 27.39 0.56
CA PRO A 117 1.32 26.48 1.63
C PRO A 117 -0.21 26.52 1.83
N GLN A 118 -0.78 25.43 2.35
CA GLN A 118 -2.22 25.33 2.57
C GLN A 118 -2.73 26.38 3.55
N SER A 119 -1.92 26.74 4.57
CA SER A 119 -2.28 27.77 5.54
C SER A 119 -2.59 29.13 4.91
N GLU A 120 -1.96 29.46 3.78
CA GLU A 120 -2.20 30.71 3.05
C GLU A 120 -3.42 30.58 2.12
N TYR A 121 -3.59 29.44 1.47
CA TYR A 121 -4.72 29.16 0.57
C TYR A 121 -6.08 29.15 1.30
N ASN A 122 -6.13 28.64 2.54
CA ASN A 122 -7.34 28.56 3.35
C ASN A 122 -7.87 29.91 3.90
N ASN A 123 -7.20 31.04 3.64
CA ASN A 123 -7.71 32.35 4.07
C ASN A 123 -8.93 32.82 3.24
N ASP A 124 -9.09 32.32 2.00
CA ASP A 124 -10.20 32.70 1.12
C ASP A 124 -11.40 31.72 1.18
N TYR A 125 -11.15 30.47 1.59
CA TYR A 125 -12.17 29.47 1.84
C TYR A 125 -12.21 29.20 3.33
N VAL A 126 -13.26 29.70 4.01
CA VAL A 126 -13.66 29.43 5.41
C VAL A 126 -12.74 28.41 6.06
N ASN A 127 -11.86 28.83 6.96
CA ASN A 127 -10.87 28.02 7.67
C ASN A 127 -11.49 26.72 8.28
N TRP A 128 -11.64 25.68 7.44
CA TRP A 128 -12.36 24.43 7.74
C TRP A 128 -11.41 23.36 8.25
N SER A 129 -10.16 23.37 7.79
CA SER A 129 -9.28 22.24 7.99
C SER A 129 -8.41 22.41 9.24
N SER A 130 -8.81 21.72 10.31
CA SER A 130 -7.91 21.23 11.35
C SER A 130 -6.77 20.35 10.78
N ASN A 131 -6.82 20.06 9.46
CA ASN A 131 -5.91 19.19 8.74
C ASN A 131 -4.67 19.86 8.12
N SER A 132 -4.50 21.18 8.21
CA SER A 132 -3.42 21.93 7.55
C SER A 132 -2.02 21.36 7.81
N ARG A 133 -1.74 20.92 9.04
CA ARG A 133 -0.49 20.25 9.43
C ARG A 133 -0.17 19.06 8.51
N TRP A 134 -1.14 18.21 8.21
CA TRP A 134 -0.92 17.03 7.37
C TRP A 134 -0.79 17.41 5.90
N LEU A 135 -1.62 18.35 5.41
CA LEU A 135 -1.58 18.82 4.02
C LEU A 135 -0.22 19.41 3.65
N ASP A 136 0.36 20.23 4.52
CA ASP A 136 1.66 20.87 4.24
C ASP A 136 2.83 19.89 4.35
N SER A 137 2.73 18.92 5.26
CA SER A 137 3.89 18.11 5.66
C SER A 137 3.91 16.68 5.13
N TYR A 138 2.85 16.19 4.49
CA TYR A 138 2.82 14.85 3.90
C TYR A 138 3.15 14.81 2.40
N PRO A 139 3.75 13.70 1.92
CA PRO A 139 3.98 13.46 0.50
C PRO A 139 2.67 13.44 -0.29
N LYS A 140 2.73 13.95 -1.53
CA LYS A 140 1.53 14.38 -2.28
C LYS A 140 1.23 13.54 -3.53
N ALA A 141 2.04 12.53 -3.84
CA ALA A 141 1.90 11.81 -5.12
C ALA A 141 0.52 11.15 -5.29
N SER A 142 -0.06 10.59 -4.22
CA SER A 142 -1.41 10.01 -4.28
C SER A 142 -2.49 11.08 -4.48
N TRP A 143 -2.31 12.29 -3.96
CA TRP A 143 -3.26 13.39 -4.10
C TRP A 143 -3.29 13.93 -5.52
N TYR A 144 -2.14 14.02 -6.16
CA TYR A 144 -1.99 14.42 -7.56
C TYR A 144 -2.74 13.45 -8.48
N LEU A 145 -2.50 12.15 -8.28
CA LEU A 145 -3.20 11.11 -9.02
C LEU A 145 -4.72 11.15 -8.84
N SER A 146 -5.17 11.32 -7.59
CA SER A 146 -6.59 11.37 -7.23
C SER A 146 -7.30 12.57 -7.87
N SER A 147 -6.66 13.74 -7.85
CA SER A 147 -7.21 14.99 -8.43
C SER A 147 -7.23 14.97 -9.96
N ALA A 148 -6.22 14.43 -10.61
CA ALA A 148 -6.23 14.22 -12.05
C ALA A 148 -7.34 13.24 -12.50
N MET A 149 -7.63 12.22 -11.70
CA MET A 149 -8.75 11.31 -11.94
C MET A 149 -10.11 11.98 -11.73
N TYR A 150 -10.22 12.86 -10.72
CA TYR A 150 -11.42 13.64 -10.51
C TYR A 150 -11.74 14.53 -11.73
N ASP A 151 -10.76 15.25 -12.29
CA ASP A 151 -10.98 16.07 -13.49
C ASP A 151 -11.38 15.23 -14.72
N LEU A 152 -10.97 13.96 -14.76
CA LEU A 152 -11.34 13.04 -15.84
C LEU A 152 -12.78 12.53 -15.71
N THR A 153 -13.20 12.16 -14.50
CA THR A 153 -14.46 11.44 -14.25
C THR A 153 -15.61 12.35 -13.80
N GLY A 154 -15.29 13.45 -13.10
CA GLY A 154 -16.27 14.31 -12.44
C GLY A 154 -16.93 13.65 -11.22
N HIS A 155 -16.40 12.53 -10.72
CA HIS A 155 -16.99 11.77 -9.62
C HIS A 155 -15.99 11.54 -8.48
N TYR A 156 -16.35 12.01 -7.29
CA TYR A 156 -15.51 11.98 -6.10
C TYR A 156 -15.21 10.56 -5.62
N THR A 157 -16.11 9.61 -5.86
CA THR A 157 -15.89 8.20 -5.51
C THR A 157 -14.82 7.52 -6.37
N ASP A 158 -14.53 8.03 -7.57
CA ASP A 158 -13.59 7.41 -8.50
C ASP A 158 -12.11 7.66 -8.15
N ILE A 159 -11.83 8.66 -7.30
CA ILE A 159 -10.47 9.15 -7.01
C ILE A 159 -9.56 8.11 -6.33
N LYS A 160 -10.13 7.03 -5.80
CA LYS A 160 -9.48 5.92 -5.09
C LYS A 160 -9.15 4.71 -5.98
N PHE A 161 -9.42 4.79 -7.29
CA PHE A 161 -9.25 3.70 -8.26
C PHE A 161 -7.89 2.97 -8.19
N PHE A 162 -6.81 3.69 -7.87
CA PHE A 162 -5.45 3.18 -7.93
C PHE A 162 -5.16 2.09 -6.90
N ASN A 163 -5.84 2.11 -5.75
CA ASN A 163 -5.61 1.14 -4.67
C ASN A 163 -6.00 -0.28 -5.08
N LEU A 164 -7.15 -0.44 -5.75
CA LEU A 164 -7.55 -1.73 -6.33
C LEU A 164 -6.73 -2.07 -7.58
N SER A 165 -6.49 -1.08 -8.44
CA SER A 165 -5.79 -1.27 -9.71
C SER A 165 -4.38 -1.83 -9.53
N ILE A 166 -3.61 -1.31 -8.56
CA ILE A 166 -2.22 -1.74 -8.37
C ILE A 166 -2.10 -3.19 -7.87
N LEU A 167 -3.12 -3.74 -7.21
CA LEU A 167 -3.12 -5.15 -6.78
C LEU A 167 -3.04 -6.11 -7.98
N PHE A 168 -3.65 -5.77 -9.11
CA PHE A 168 -3.48 -6.51 -10.37
C PHE A 168 -2.02 -6.48 -10.83
N GLY A 169 -1.39 -5.30 -10.76
CA GLY A 169 0.02 -5.14 -11.08
C GLY A 169 0.94 -6.00 -10.20
N VAL A 170 0.70 -6.01 -8.89
CA VAL A 170 1.44 -6.82 -7.91
C VAL A 170 1.31 -8.31 -8.24
N PHE A 171 0.08 -8.79 -8.49
CA PHE A 171 -0.18 -10.19 -8.82
C PHE A 171 0.60 -10.64 -10.07
N LEU A 172 0.57 -9.84 -11.15
CA LEU A 172 1.28 -10.16 -12.39
C LEU A 172 2.81 -10.14 -12.20
N CYS A 173 3.34 -9.15 -11.46
CA CYS A 173 4.76 -9.07 -11.13
C CYS A 173 5.23 -10.28 -10.32
N LEU A 174 4.49 -10.66 -9.28
CA LEU A 174 4.78 -11.82 -8.45
C LEU A 174 4.70 -13.12 -9.25
N TYR A 175 3.65 -13.30 -10.05
CA TYR A 175 3.49 -14.51 -10.86
C TYR A 175 4.62 -14.64 -11.88
N ALA A 176 5.03 -13.55 -12.53
CA ALA A 176 6.20 -13.55 -13.40
C ALA A 176 7.50 -13.86 -12.65
N ALA A 177 7.71 -13.30 -11.45
CA ALA A 177 8.88 -13.58 -10.63
C ALA A 177 8.94 -15.05 -10.21
N LEU A 178 7.83 -15.62 -9.69
CA LEU A 178 7.73 -17.03 -9.32
C LEU A 178 7.91 -17.97 -10.52
N SER A 179 7.35 -17.61 -11.68
CA SER A 179 7.49 -18.38 -12.92
C SER A 179 8.92 -18.36 -13.47
N SER A 180 9.71 -17.35 -13.13
CA SER A 180 11.08 -17.23 -13.62
C SER A 180 12.06 -18.19 -12.92
N PHE A 181 11.72 -18.72 -11.74
CA PHE A 181 12.59 -19.65 -11.01
C PHE A 181 12.83 -20.91 -11.87
N LYS A 182 14.02 -21.05 -12.48
CA LYS A 182 14.41 -22.28 -13.18
C LYS A 182 14.54 -23.48 -12.24
N PHE A 183 14.73 -23.22 -10.94
CA PHE A 183 14.62 -24.24 -9.90
C PHE A 183 13.20 -24.81 -9.82
N ALA A 184 12.18 -24.13 -10.38
CA ALA A 184 10.79 -24.54 -10.34
C ALA A 184 10.54 -25.90 -10.99
N GLU A 185 11.23 -26.21 -12.09
CA GLU A 185 11.12 -27.48 -12.84
C GLU A 185 11.54 -28.71 -12.00
N ASN A 186 12.40 -28.51 -10.97
CA ASN A 186 12.81 -29.54 -10.02
C ASN A 186 12.34 -29.26 -8.57
N SER A 187 11.53 -28.23 -8.36
CA SER A 187 10.98 -27.85 -7.06
C SER A 187 9.55 -28.37 -6.90
N GLY A 188 9.00 -28.34 -5.70
CA GLY A 188 7.57 -28.61 -5.49
C GLY A 188 6.62 -27.53 -6.03
N LEU A 189 7.12 -26.44 -6.64
CA LEU A 189 6.31 -25.32 -7.14
C LEU A 189 5.77 -25.58 -8.55
N ASN A 190 4.63 -26.29 -8.63
CA ASN A 190 3.86 -26.37 -9.87
C ASN A 190 3.18 -25.03 -10.21
N GLU A 191 2.65 -24.90 -11.44
CA GLU A 191 2.00 -23.65 -11.90
C GLU A 191 0.81 -23.23 -11.03
N ALA A 192 0.00 -24.18 -10.56
CA ALA A 192 -1.13 -23.88 -9.68
C ALA A 192 -0.67 -23.27 -8.35
N LEU A 193 0.40 -23.78 -7.75
CA LEU A 193 0.94 -23.27 -6.51
C LEU A 193 1.60 -21.90 -6.70
N LYS A 194 2.27 -21.65 -7.84
CA LYS A 194 2.77 -20.29 -8.16
C LYS A 194 1.63 -19.29 -8.23
N LEU A 195 0.54 -19.65 -8.91
CA LEU A 195 -0.66 -18.83 -9.00
C LEU A 195 -1.27 -18.55 -7.62
N LEU A 196 -1.44 -19.60 -6.81
CA LEU A 196 -1.98 -19.50 -5.44
C LEU A 196 -1.09 -18.64 -4.54
N LEU A 197 0.24 -18.81 -4.60
CA LEU A 197 1.18 -18.01 -3.80
C LEU A 197 1.21 -16.55 -4.23
N SER A 198 1.18 -16.27 -5.54
CA SER A 198 1.06 -14.89 -6.04
C SER A 198 -0.23 -14.25 -5.55
N PHE A 199 -1.35 -14.96 -5.64
CA PHE A 199 -2.64 -14.45 -5.16
C PHE A 199 -2.66 -14.25 -3.64
N PHE A 200 -2.16 -15.22 -2.87
CA PHE A 200 -2.05 -15.15 -1.41
C PHE A 200 -1.24 -13.93 -0.95
N ILE A 201 -0.10 -13.68 -1.58
CA ILE A 201 0.74 -12.52 -1.27
C ILE A 201 0.01 -11.23 -1.65
N THR A 202 -0.54 -11.14 -2.86
CA THR A 202 -1.25 -9.92 -3.30
C THR A 202 -2.41 -9.57 -2.37
N MET A 203 -3.16 -10.58 -1.89
CA MET A 203 -4.34 -10.41 -1.04
C MET A 203 -3.99 -10.16 0.43
N ASN A 204 -3.13 -9.17 0.69
CA ASN A 204 -2.91 -8.67 2.04
C ASN A 204 -4.22 -8.09 2.61
N PRO A 205 -4.70 -8.54 3.79
CA PRO A 205 -5.97 -8.08 4.34
C PRO A 205 -6.11 -6.56 4.48
N VAL A 206 -5.04 -5.85 4.86
CA VAL A 206 -5.02 -4.38 4.93
C VAL A 206 -5.16 -3.78 3.54
N ALA A 207 -4.44 -4.31 2.54
CA ALA A 207 -4.54 -3.80 1.17
C ALA A 207 -5.92 -4.07 0.55
N VAL A 208 -6.54 -5.20 0.87
CA VAL A 208 -7.91 -5.52 0.46
C VAL A 208 -8.91 -4.55 1.06
N MET A 209 -8.88 -4.33 2.38
CA MET A 209 -9.79 -3.38 3.03
C MET A 209 -9.53 -1.93 2.59
N GLN A 210 -8.31 -1.56 2.22
CA GLN A 210 -8.03 -0.21 1.74
C GLN A 210 -8.24 -0.03 0.23
N SER A 211 -8.57 -1.11 -0.50
CA SER A 211 -8.76 -1.08 -1.96
C SER A 211 -9.88 -0.15 -2.43
N THR A 212 -10.81 0.19 -1.53
CA THR A 212 -11.95 1.08 -1.75
C THR A 212 -11.92 2.33 -0.89
N THR A 213 -10.75 2.78 -0.46
CA THR A 213 -10.56 4.01 0.32
C THR A 213 -9.35 4.79 -0.18
N LEU A 214 -9.16 6.02 0.29
CA LEU A 214 -7.96 6.84 0.09
C LEU A 214 -6.83 6.52 1.07
N ASN A 215 -6.97 5.49 1.90
CA ASN A 215 -5.87 5.02 2.75
C ASN A 215 -4.71 4.47 1.90
N LEU A 216 -3.49 4.65 2.40
CA LEU A 216 -2.26 4.43 1.60
C LEU A 216 -1.38 3.27 2.09
N ASP A 217 -1.78 2.53 3.14
CA ASP A 217 -0.98 1.39 3.62
C ASP A 217 -0.96 0.26 2.56
N GLY A 218 -2.10 0.01 1.91
CA GLY A 218 -2.23 -0.95 0.80
C GLY A 218 -1.46 -0.55 -0.46
N LEU A 219 -1.44 0.75 -0.82
CA LEU A 219 -0.62 1.25 -1.91
C LEU A 219 0.87 1.07 -1.64
N LEU A 220 1.31 1.47 -0.43
CA LEU A 220 2.71 1.34 -0.02
C LEU A 220 3.16 -0.12 -0.02
N TYR A 221 2.33 -1.03 0.50
CA TYR A 221 2.55 -2.47 0.42
C TYR A 221 2.80 -2.95 -1.01
N SER A 222 1.92 -2.54 -1.92
CA SER A 222 1.95 -2.94 -3.33
C SER A 222 3.23 -2.47 -4.02
N LEU A 223 3.63 -1.21 -3.81
CA LEU A 223 4.86 -0.65 -4.37
C LEU A 223 6.12 -1.32 -3.80
N LEU A 224 6.13 -1.70 -2.51
CA LEU A 224 7.25 -2.43 -1.91
C LEU A 224 7.41 -3.83 -2.49
N ILE A 225 6.32 -4.55 -2.77
CA ILE A 225 6.40 -5.85 -3.45
C ILE A 225 6.93 -5.69 -4.87
N ILE A 226 6.41 -4.73 -5.61
CA ILE A 226 6.88 -4.46 -6.97
C ILE A 226 8.38 -4.12 -6.94
N THR A 227 8.82 -3.31 -5.96
CA THR A 227 10.25 -3.04 -5.70
C THR A 227 11.03 -4.31 -5.46
N PHE A 228 10.55 -5.22 -4.61
CA PHE A 228 11.19 -6.50 -4.41
C PHE A 228 11.32 -7.31 -5.71
N THR A 229 10.29 -7.34 -6.56
CA THR A 229 10.37 -8.05 -7.86
C THR A 229 11.41 -7.44 -8.80
N VAL A 230 11.54 -6.11 -8.83
CA VAL A 230 12.60 -5.41 -9.59
C VAL A 230 13.99 -5.76 -9.04
N LEU A 231 14.18 -5.73 -7.72
CA LEU A 231 15.44 -6.11 -7.08
C LEU A 231 15.80 -7.57 -7.38
N PHE A 232 14.82 -8.48 -7.35
CA PHE A 232 15.00 -9.87 -7.75
C PHE A 232 15.48 -10.01 -9.20
N PHE A 233 14.84 -9.34 -10.16
CA PHE A 233 15.27 -9.39 -11.56
C PHE A 233 16.61 -8.67 -11.81
N LEU A 234 16.89 -7.58 -11.10
CA LEU A 234 18.19 -6.90 -11.10
C LEU A 234 19.31 -7.86 -10.66
N TYR A 235 19.10 -8.59 -9.55
CA TYR A 235 20.06 -9.59 -9.08
C TYR A 235 20.32 -10.66 -10.14
N ARG A 236 19.25 -11.13 -10.81
CA ARG A 236 19.39 -12.11 -11.91
C ARG A 236 20.16 -11.55 -13.09
N SER A 237 19.95 -10.30 -13.46
CA SER A 237 20.66 -9.66 -14.58
C SER A 237 22.18 -9.55 -14.34
N PHE A 238 22.64 -9.59 -13.08
CA PHE A 238 24.09 -9.65 -12.81
C PHE A 238 24.75 -10.93 -13.30
N LYS A 239 23.99 -12.02 -13.47
CA LYS A 239 24.47 -13.29 -14.00
C LYS A 239 24.02 -13.52 -15.44
N ASP A 240 22.75 -13.26 -15.72
CA ASP A 240 22.16 -13.49 -17.02
C ASP A 240 22.26 -12.24 -17.89
N LYS A 241 23.25 -12.22 -18.79
CA LYS A 241 23.49 -11.09 -19.71
C LYS A 241 22.36 -10.86 -20.71
N THR A 242 21.41 -11.80 -20.84
CA THR A 242 20.23 -11.60 -21.69
C THR A 242 19.20 -10.67 -21.03
N LEU A 243 19.28 -10.49 -19.71
CA LEU A 243 18.46 -9.54 -18.98
C LEU A 243 19.11 -8.15 -19.01
N PRO A 244 18.40 -7.10 -19.45
CA PRO A 244 18.97 -5.75 -19.54
C PRO A 244 19.16 -5.14 -18.15
N GLN A 245 20.38 -5.17 -17.61
CA GLN A 245 20.68 -4.65 -16.27
C GLN A 245 20.28 -3.16 -16.11
N GLY A 246 20.54 -2.32 -17.12
CA GLY A 246 20.20 -0.89 -17.10
C GLY A 246 18.70 -0.63 -16.96
N LEU A 247 17.85 -1.52 -17.50
CA LEU A 247 16.41 -1.44 -17.33
C LEU A 247 16.02 -1.56 -15.85
N TYR A 248 16.48 -2.61 -15.17
CA TYR A 248 16.07 -2.84 -13.79
C TYR A 248 16.59 -1.75 -12.85
N PHE A 249 17.72 -1.11 -13.17
CA PHE A 249 18.14 0.11 -12.47
C PHE A 249 17.20 1.29 -12.72
N ALA A 250 16.79 1.53 -13.97
CA ALA A 250 15.82 2.59 -14.27
C ALA A 250 14.48 2.37 -13.56
N LEU A 251 13.97 1.13 -13.56
CA LEU A 251 12.76 0.76 -12.81
C LEU A 251 12.94 0.95 -11.29
N LEU A 252 14.11 0.62 -10.76
CA LEU A 252 14.41 0.83 -9.35
C LEU A 252 14.39 2.32 -8.98
N VAL A 253 14.93 3.19 -9.84
CA VAL A 253 14.89 4.65 -9.65
C VAL A 253 13.44 5.14 -9.60
N MET A 254 12.62 4.75 -10.59
CA MET A 254 11.19 5.10 -10.64
C MET A 254 10.46 4.66 -9.36
N LEU A 255 10.73 3.43 -8.90
CA LEU A 255 10.11 2.87 -7.71
C LEU A 255 10.55 3.55 -6.42
N ILE A 256 11.83 3.90 -6.27
CA ILE A 256 12.30 4.67 -5.11
C ILE A 256 11.60 6.03 -5.06
N ILE A 257 11.48 6.72 -6.21
CA ILE A 257 10.82 8.02 -6.30
C ILE A 257 9.34 7.93 -5.90
N ILE A 258 8.57 7.04 -6.54
CA ILE A 258 7.13 6.95 -6.28
C ILE A 258 6.84 6.39 -4.89
N THR A 259 7.56 5.37 -4.43
CA THR A 259 7.35 4.77 -3.10
C THR A 259 7.66 5.77 -1.99
N THR A 260 8.70 6.58 -2.16
CA THR A 260 9.01 7.68 -1.23
C THR A 260 7.87 8.68 -1.20
N ASN A 261 7.34 9.09 -2.35
CA ASN A 261 6.42 10.22 -2.44
C ASN A 261 4.92 9.90 -2.26
N VAL A 262 4.54 8.64 -2.05
CA VAL A 262 3.16 8.27 -1.72
C VAL A 262 2.84 8.39 -0.23
N LYS A 263 3.82 8.17 0.66
CA LYS A 263 3.61 8.21 2.13
C LYS A 263 4.95 8.40 2.84
N THR A 264 4.97 9.11 3.96
CA THR A 264 6.21 9.36 4.74
C THR A 264 6.93 8.05 5.11
N ALA A 265 6.20 7.00 5.48
CA ALA A 265 6.76 5.67 5.75
C ALA A 265 7.42 5.01 4.53
N GLY A 266 7.02 5.39 3.31
CA GLY A 266 7.59 4.89 2.08
C GLY A 266 9.05 5.28 1.87
N LEU A 267 9.49 6.44 2.36
CA LEU A 267 10.91 6.80 2.41
C LEU A 267 11.71 5.80 3.25
N VAL A 268 11.24 5.53 4.47
CA VAL A 268 11.91 4.62 5.41
C VAL A 268 11.92 3.19 4.86
N TYR A 269 10.79 2.69 4.37
CA TYR A 269 10.71 1.31 3.89
C TYR A 269 11.46 1.09 2.57
N SER A 270 11.45 2.05 1.64
CA SER A 270 12.28 1.94 0.42
C SER A 270 13.77 1.95 0.75
N LEU A 271 14.21 2.75 1.72
CA LEU A 271 15.60 2.74 2.20
C LEU A 271 15.95 1.37 2.78
N ILE A 272 15.08 0.77 3.58
CA ILE A 272 15.35 -0.51 4.21
C ILE A 272 15.39 -1.66 3.20
N PHE A 273 14.46 -1.69 2.24
CA PHE A 273 14.47 -2.70 1.17
C PHE A 273 15.75 -2.60 0.33
N THR A 274 16.17 -1.38 -0.02
CA THR A 274 17.36 -1.17 -0.83
C THR A 274 18.65 -1.43 -0.04
N LEU A 275 18.70 -1.11 1.26
CA LEU A 275 19.82 -1.47 2.13
C LEU A 275 19.92 -2.98 2.34
N ALA A 276 18.81 -3.66 2.60
CA ALA A 276 18.78 -5.11 2.76
C ALA A 276 19.33 -5.83 1.52
N PHE A 277 18.91 -5.35 0.36
CA PHE A 277 19.41 -5.87 -0.91
C PHE A 277 20.87 -5.49 -1.16
N GLY A 278 21.32 -4.31 -0.75
CA GLY A 278 22.73 -3.91 -0.78
C GLY A 278 23.61 -4.83 0.08
N ILE A 279 23.18 -5.17 1.31
CA ILE A 279 23.86 -6.15 2.17
C ILE A 279 23.88 -7.53 1.50
N TYR A 280 22.78 -7.94 0.87
CA TYR A 280 22.74 -9.19 0.12
C TYR A 280 23.73 -9.21 -1.06
N ILE A 281 23.86 -8.10 -1.80
CA ILE A 281 24.87 -7.94 -2.84
C ILE A 281 26.27 -7.95 -2.24
N LEU A 282 26.50 -7.30 -1.09
CA LEU A 282 27.80 -7.32 -0.41
C LEU A 282 28.26 -8.76 -0.12
N MET A 283 27.36 -9.59 0.41
CA MET A 283 27.65 -10.98 0.77
C MET A 283 27.84 -11.90 -0.45
N THR A 284 27.15 -11.64 -1.55
CA THR A 284 27.08 -12.59 -2.67
C THR A 284 27.84 -12.14 -3.92
N ARG A 285 27.96 -10.82 -4.13
CA ARG A 285 28.34 -10.16 -5.39
C ARG A 285 28.99 -8.80 -5.17
N VAL A 286 29.90 -8.65 -4.19
CA VAL A 286 30.50 -7.37 -3.77
C VAL A 286 30.90 -6.42 -4.92
N LYS A 287 31.47 -6.93 -6.01
CA LYS A 287 31.87 -6.11 -7.19
C LYS A 287 30.71 -5.37 -7.87
N LYS A 288 29.46 -5.79 -7.66
CA LYS A 288 28.27 -5.13 -8.22
C LYS A 288 27.80 -3.93 -7.39
N LEU A 289 28.31 -3.75 -6.17
CA LEU A 289 28.01 -2.59 -5.34
C LEU A 289 28.43 -1.27 -5.97
N VAL A 290 29.52 -1.26 -6.76
CA VAL A 290 30.01 -0.06 -7.45
C VAL A 290 28.97 0.54 -8.41
N TYR A 291 28.08 -0.28 -8.97
CA TYR A 291 26.99 0.19 -9.81
C TYR A 291 25.72 0.45 -8.99
N TYR A 292 25.46 -0.37 -7.97
CA TYR A 292 24.25 -0.33 -7.18
C TYR A 292 24.17 0.91 -6.27
N ILE A 293 25.24 1.20 -5.52
CA ILE A 293 25.27 2.26 -4.52
C ILE A 293 25.02 3.64 -5.15
N PRO A 294 25.72 4.05 -6.23
CA PRO A 294 25.47 5.36 -6.84
C PRO A 294 24.04 5.51 -7.35
N VAL A 295 23.48 4.47 -7.98
CA VAL A 295 22.10 4.52 -8.49
C VAL A 295 21.10 4.72 -7.34
N VAL A 296 21.20 3.93 -6.27
CA VAL A 296 20.31 4.05 -5.11
C VAL A 296 20.47 5.41 -4.43
N PHE A 297 21.70 5.85 -4.21
CA PHE A 297 21.98 7.14 -3.58
C PHE A 297 21.42 8.32 -4.38
N CYS A 298 21.71 8.37 -5.70
CA CYS A 298 21.16 9.40 -6.57
C CYS A 298 19.63 9.33 -6.66
N SER A 299 19.03 8.14 -6.61
CA SER A 299 17.57 7.98 -6.61
C SER A 299 16.93 8.61 -5.38
N PHE A 300 17.52 8.45 -4.18
CA PHE A 300 17.01 9.11 -2.97
C PHE A 300 17.20 10.63 -3.01
N ILE A 301 18.32 11.12 -3.56
CA ILE A 301 18.50 12.57 -3.77
C ILE A 301 17.39 13.12 -4.67
N LEU A 302 17.09 12.44 -5.78
CA LEU A 302 16.00 12.86 -6.68
C LEU A 302 14.63 12.76 -5.99
N ALA A 303 14.37 11.66 -5.29
CA ALA A 303 13.10 11.42 -4.60
C ALA A 303 12.79 12.47 -3.54
N ILE A 304 13.82 12.93 -2.80
CA ILE A 304 13.69 13.90 -1.70
C ILE A 304 13.82 15.34 -2.20
N GLY A 305 14.85 15.62 -3.01
CA GLY A 305 15.26 16.98 -3.36
C GLY A 305 14.55 17.57 -4.57
N VAL A 306 14.01 16.73 -5.46
CA VAL A 306 13.29 17.19 -6.67
C VAL A 306 11.82 16.82 -6.57
N PHE A 307 11.53 15.53 -6.53
CA PHE A 307 10.15 15.04 -6.58
C PHE A 307 9.37 15.33 -5.30
N GLY A 308 10.04 15.15 -4.16
CA GLY A 308 9.47 15.36 -2.85
C GLY A 308 9.98 16.62 -2.17
N TYR A 309 10.47 17.61 -2.93
CA TYR A 309 10.98 18.87 -2.35
C TYR A 309 9.97 19.42 -1.34
N ASN A 310 8.70 19.50 -1.76
CA ASN A 310 7.58 19.57 -0.86
C ASN A 310 6.98 18.14 -0.69
N PRO A 311 6.97 17.57 0.53
CA PRO A 311 7.22 18.24 1.80
C PRO A 311 8.64 18.06 2.37
N TYR A 312 9.52 17.22 1.82
CA TYR A 312 10.71 16.78 2.55
C TYR A 312 11.71 17.90 2.84
N MET A 313 12.07 18.66 1.81
CA MET A 313 13.00 19.78 1.96
C MET A 313 12.33 20.95 2.68
N THR A 314 11.06 21.22 2.39
CA THR A 314 10.30 22.27 3.10
C THR A 314 10.15 21.94 4.60
N ASN A 315 9.88 20.70 4.96
CA ASN A 315 9.86 20.24 6.35
C ASN A 315 11.23 20.36 7.01
N ALA A 316 12.31 20.04 6.29
CA ALA A 316 13.67 20.21 6.81
C ALA A 316 13.99 21.68 7.11
N LEU A 317 13.62 22.58 6.20
CA LEU A 317 13.91 24.01 6.30
C LEU A 317 13.03 24.72 7.36
N ILE A 318 11.73 24.39 7.41
CA ILE A 318 10.76 25.06 8.27
C ILE A 318 10.68 24.40 9.65
N GLN A 319 10.61 23.07 9.70
CA GLN A 319 10.38 22.30 10.93
C GLN A 319 11.66 21.67 11.50
N GLY A 320 12.79 21.78 10.78
CA GLY A 320 14.08 21.23 11.18
C GLY A 320 14.19 19.71 11.02
N ASN A 321 13.25 19.05 10.33
CA ASN A 321 13.27 17.59 10.14
C ASN A 321 12.56 17.15 8.86
N ILE A 322 13.25 16.38 8.00
CA ILE A 322 12.70 15.83 6.75
C ILE A 322 11.45 14.96 6.98
N LEU A 323 11.37 14.26 8.11
CA LEU A 323 10.29 13.33 8.45
C LEU A 323 9.19 13.96 9.33
N TYR A 324 9.13 15.29 9.45
CA TYR A 324 8.00 15.98 10.08
C TYR A 324 6.67 15.60 9.37
N PRO A 325 5.52 15.50 10.06
CA PRO A 325 5.30 15.67 11.50
C PRO A 325 5.61 14.41 12.32
N THR A 326 6.20 13.37 11.74
CA THR A 326 6.49 12.12 12.46
C THR A 326 7.66 12.25 13.41
N TYR A 327 8.67 13.03 13.02
CA TYR A 327 9.83 13.36 13.85
C TYR A 327 10.06 14.87 13.87
N GLY A 328 10.80 15.34 14.88
CA GLY A 328 11.09 16.75 15.10
C GLY A 328 10.54 17.27 16.42
N ARG A 329 10.93 18.51 16.78
CA ARG A 329 10.61 19.12 18.08
C ARG A 329 9.10 19.28 18.31
N ASN A 330 8.33 19.53 17.24
CA ASN A 330 6.87 19.70 17.28
C ASN A 330 6.14 18.52 16.59
N SER A 331 6.71 17.31 16.71
CA SER A 331 6.14 16.11 16.08
C SER A 331 4.77 15.74 16.67
N TYR A 332 3.93 15.14 15.84
CA TYR A 332 2.66 14.57 16.25
C TYR A 332 2.89 13.26 17.00
N SER A 333 2.24 13.09 18.15
CA SER A 333 2.35 11.89 18.97
C SER A 333 1.44 10.79 18.44
N TYR A 334 2.04 9.75 17.84
CA TYR A 334 1.29 8.56 17.41
C TYR A 334 0.95 7.60 18.56
N LYS A 335 1.24 7.95 19.83
CA LYS A 335 0.84 7.15 21.00
C LYS A 335 -0.67 7.00 21.11
N GLU A 336 -1.43 7.95 20.58
CA GLU A 336 -2.89 7.87 20.46
C GLU A 336 -3.34 6.72 19.56
N ASN A 337 -2.50 6.26 18.62
CA ASN A 337 -2.78 5.11 17.76
C ASN A 337 -2.34 3.76 18.37
N THR A 338 -1.79 3.77 19.58
CA THR A 338 -1.40 2.57 20.34
C THR A 338 -2.46 2.26 21.40
N PRO A 339 -2.89 0.99 21.56
CA PRO A 339 -3.87 0.61 22.60
C PRO A 339 -3.41 1.07 24.00
N SER A 340 -4.35 1.48 24.86
CA SER A 340 -4.04 2.08 26.18
C SER A 340 -3.10 1.24 27.04
N ASN A 341 -3.34 -0.06 27.13
CA ASN A 341 -2.52 -1.02 27.88
C ASN A 341 -1.11 -1.23 27.29
N TYR A 342 -0.83 -0.66 26.12
CA TYR A 342 0.45 -0.74 25.40
C TYR A 342 1.17 0.61 25.26
N ARG A 343 0.58 1.74 25.66
CA ARG A 343 1.17 3.09 25.49
C ARG A 343 2.52 3.29 26.19
N ASN A 344 2.74 2.57 27.29
CA ASN A 344 3.98 2.62 28.08
C ASN A 344 4.92 1.44 27.81
N LYS A 345 4.61 0.59 26.83
CA LYS A 345 5.42 -0.58 26.48
C LYS A 345 6.45 -0.23 25.41
N SER A 346 7.53 -1.01 25.36
CA SER A 346 8.53 -0.86 24.30
C SER A 346 7.91 -1.22 22.95
N ASN A 347 8.41 -0.63 21.86
CA ASN A 347 7.96 -0.94 20.51
C ASN A 347 7.97 -2.47 20.27
N ILE A 348 9.06 -3.14 20.63
CA ILE A 348 9.21 -4.60 20.46
C ILE A 348 8.08 -5.37 21.15
N GLU A 349 7.71 -4.99 22.37
CA GLU A 349 6.63 -5.64 23.11
C GLU A 349 5.26 -5.41 22.43
N VAL A 350 5.00 -4.17 21.96
CA VAL A 350 3.77 -3.86 21.21
C VAL A 350 3.69 -4.72 19.96
N PHE A 351 4.78 -4.86 19.21
CA PHE A 351 4.80 -5.67 17.99
C PHE A 351 4.52 -7.14 18.26
N ILE A 352 5.29 -7.76 19.17
CA ILE A 352 5.15 -9.18 19.48
C ILE A 352 3.72 -9.48 19.93
N HIS A 353 3.16 -8.66 20.83
CA HIS A 353 1.78 -8.87 21.29
C HIS A 353 0.77 -8.59 20.18
N SER A 354 1.03 -7.62 19.30
CA SER A 354 0.12 -7.28 18.19
C SER A 354 -0.03 -8.39 17.14
N LEU A 355 0.93 -9.32 17.06
CA LEU A 355 0.80 -10.53 16.23
C LEU A 355 -0.37 -11.43 16.65
N PHE A 356 -0.84 -11.27 17.89
CA PHE A 356 -1.89 -12.08 18.52
C PHE A 356 -3.08 -11.24 19.03
N PHE A 357 -3.17 -9.96 18.67
CA PHE A 357 -4.35 -9.17 19.01
C PHE A 357 -5.60 -9.69 18.32
N ALA A 358 -6.72 -9.69 19.04
CA ALA A 358 -8.04 -9.80 18.44
C ALA A 358 -8.29 -8.63 17.48
N THR A 359 -8.98 -8.91 16.38
CA THR A 359 -9.42 -7.88 15.44
C THR A 359 -10.47 -6.98 16.08
N ASP A 360 -10.25 -5.67 16.08
CA ASP A 360 -11.13 -4.72 16.76
C ASP A 360 -11.02 -3.31 16.15
N ASP A 361 -12.17 -2.70 15.90
CA ASP A 361 -12.37 -1.38 15.30
C ASP A 361 -12.73 -0.29 16.32
N LYS A 362 -12.98 -0.67 17.58
CA LYS A 362 -13.26 0.27 18.68
C LYS A 362 -12.01 1.05 19.03
N PHE A 363 -11.85 2.17 18.35
CA PHE A 363 -10.77 3.14 18.57
C PHE A 363 -11.27 4.59 18.44
N LEU A 364 -12.58 4.81 18.53
CA LEU A 364 -13.21 6.11 18.25
C LEU A 364 -13.52 6.95 19.50
N ASP A 365 -13.30 6.42 20.70
CA ASP A 365 -13.38 7.21 21.93
C ASP A 365 -11.94 7.46 22.42
N GLY A 366 -11.59 8.72 22.75
CA GLY A 366 -10.22 9.21 22.99
C GLY A 366 -9.41 8.51 24.09
N GLU A 367 -9.93 7.44 24.68
CA GLU A 367 -9.21 6.47 25.48
C GLU A 367 -9.11 5.14 24.71
N GLY A 368 -8.05 4.97 23.93
CA GLY A 368 -7.85 3.77 23.12
C GLY A 368 -8.05 2.50 23.95
N GLU A 369 -9.17 1.81 23.75
CA GLU A 369 -9.52 0.64 24.56
C GLU A 369 -8.40 -0.41 24.55
N ALA A 370 -8.28 -1.14 25.65
CA ALA A 370 -7.24 -2.14 25.83
C ALA A 370 -7.28 -3.19 24.72
N ALA A 371 -6.12 -3.50 24.12
CA ALA A 371 -6.01 -4.61 23.18
C ALA A 371 -6.04 -5.93 23.94
N VAL A 372 -6.77 -6.90 23.39
CA VAL A 372 -6.90 -8.26 23.93
C VAL A 372 -6.05 -9.21 23.09
N ILE A 373 -5.16 -9.95 23.75
CA ILE A 373 -4.44 -11.07 23.12
C ILE A 373 -5.38 -12.27 23.07
N LYS A 374 -5.39 -12.96 21.93
CA LYS A 374 -6.18 -14.17 21.75
C LYS A 374 -5.34 -15.38 21.35
N LEU A 375 -5.91 -16.56 21.55
CA LEU A 375 -5.34 -17.80 21.06
C LEU A 375 -5.43 -17.87 19.52
N PRO A 376 -4.42 -18.46 18.86
CA PRO A 376 -4.49 -18.77 17.44
C PRO A 376 -5.73 -19.61 17.09
N PHE A 377 -6.26 -19.43 15.88
CA PHE A 377 -7.44 -20.14 15.33
C PHE A 377 -8.79 -19.87 16.01
N VAL A 378 -8.83 -19.11 17.10
CA VAL A 378 -10.09 -18.72 17.75
C VAL A 378 -10.63 -17.46 17.08
N VAL A 379 -11.89 -17.49 16.64
CA VAL A 379 -12.59 -16.33 16.06
C VAL A 379 -13.80 -16.01 16.93
N SER A 380 -13.97 -14.74 17.31
CA SER A 380 -15.16 -14.29 18.03
C SER A 380 -16.12 -13.49 17.15
N ASN A 381 -17.39 -13.41 17.58
CA ASN A 381 -18.39 -12.60 16.91
C ASN A 381 -18.08 -11.09 16.95
N SER A 382 -17.36 -10.62 17.98
CA SER A 382 -16.96 -9.22 18.05
C SER A 382 -15.93 -8.90 16.97
N GLU A 383 -14.98 -9.80 16.70
CA GLU A 383 -13.98 -9.60 15.65
C GLU A 383 -14.62 -9.49 14.27
N ILE A 384 -15.63 -10.33 14.00
CA ILE A 384 -16.37 -10.28 12.74
C ILE A 384 -17.08 -8.93 12.58
N LYS A 385 -17.73 -8.43 13.64
CA LYS A 385 -18.41 -7.13 13.63
C LYS A 385 -17.46 -5.95 13.42
N SER A 386 -16.18 -6.10 13.79
CA SER A 386 -15.17 -5.06 13.59
C SER A 386 -14.60 -5.02 12.17
N LEU A 387 -14.84 -6.02 11.32
CA LEU A 387 -14.32 -6.06 9.94
C LEU A 387 -15.00 -5.06 8.98
N THR A 388 -15.73 -4.09 9.50
CA THR A 388 -16.38 -3.00 8.76
C THR A 388 -15.43 -1.85 8.44
N ASN A 389 -14.36 -1.70 9.22
CA ASN A 389 -13.45 -0.57 9.17
C ASN A 389 -12.15 -0.91 8.40
N SER A 390 -11.74 -0.06 7.45
CA SER A 390 -10.48 -0.21 6.70
C SER A 390 -9.22 0.18 7.47
N GLN A 391 -9.40 0.70 8.68
CA GLN A 391 -8.38 1.30 9.53
C GLN A 391 -8.18 0.57 10.86
N LEU A 392 -8.32 -0.77 10.86
CA LEU A 392 -8.15 -1.62 12.04
C LEU A 392 -6.77 -1.48 12.70
N LYS A 393 -6.71 -0.75 13.81
CA LYS A 393 -5.48 -0.56 14.60
C LYS A 393 -5.11 -1.81 15.41
N LYS A 394 -6.10 -2.64 15.79
CA LYS A 394 -5.96 -3.90 16.52
C LYS A 394 -6.29 -5.09 15.59
N GLY A 395 -5.39 -6.07 15.51
CA GLY A 395 -5.61 -7.29 14.70
C GLY A 395 -5.89 -7.03 13.21
N GLY A 396 -5.22 -6.06 12.59
CA GLY A 396 -5.54 -5.57 11.24
C GLY A 396 -5.31 -6.55 10.07
N PHE A 397 -4.65 -7.69 10.31
CA PHE A 397 -4.59 -8.78 9.33
C PHE A 397 -5.76 -9.77 9.43
N GLY A 398 -6.75 -9.52 10.28
CA GLY A 398 -7.94 -10.34 10.40
C GLY A 398 -7.83 -11.46 11.44
N PRO A 399 -8.95 -12.12 11.75
CA PRO A 399 -9.08 -12.95 12.94
C PRO A 399 -8.27 -14.26 12.86
N LEU A 400 -8.01 -14.81 11.68
CA LEU A 400 -7.23 -16.04 11.53
C LEU A 400 -5.74 -15.80 11.20
N PHE A 401 -5.28 -14.55 11.29
CA PHE A 401 -3.88 -14.20 11.05
C PHE A 401 -2.90 -14.95 11.97
N SER A 402 -3.13 -14.94 13.28
CA SER A 402 -2.22 -15.57 14.24
C SER A 402 -2.13 -17.09 14.05
N GLY A 403 -3.23 -17.74 13.66
CA GLY A 403 -3.24 -19.15 13.25
C GLY A 403 -2.41 -19.40 11.99
N THR A 404 -2.59 -18.57 10.96
CA THR A 404 -1.81 -18.61 9.73
C THR A 404 -0.31 -18.45 10.01
N LEU A 405 0.05 -17.46 10.82
CA LEU A 405 1.42 -17.20 11.24
C LEU A 405 2.05 -18.41 11.92
N VAL A 406 1.38 -19.02 12.90
CA VAL A 406 1.89 -20.20 13.62
C VAL A 406 2.10 -21.38 12.67
N CYS A 407 1.17 -21.65 11.75
CA CYS A 407 1.34 -22.70 10.75
C CYS A 407 2.56 -22.45 9.86
N ILE A 408 2.76 -21.22 9.37
CA ILE A 408 3.90 -20.88 8.51
C ILE A 408 5.22 -21.04 9.26
N LEU A 409 5.31 -20.53 10.49
CA LEU A 409 6.52 -20.65 11.30
C LEU A 409 6.84 -22.12 11.63
N LEU A 410 5.84 -22.92 11.98
CA LEU A 410 6.02 -24.36 12.21
C LEU A 410 6.49 -25.07 10.94
N ALA A 411 5.84 -24.83 9.80
CA ALA A 411 6.24 -25.41 8.52
C ALA A 411 7.67 -25.01 8.13
N TYR A 412 8.05 -23.75 8.38
CA TYR A 412 9.40 -23.26 8.13
C TYR A 412 10.44 -23.95 9.02
N LEU A 413 10.19 -24.06 10.33
CA LEU A 413 11.09 -24.75 11.26
C LEU A 413 11.26 -26.23 10.89
N LEU A 414 10.18 -26.92 10.52
CA LEU A 414 10.24 -28.30 10.03
C LEU A 414 11.06 -28.40 8.74
N ALA A 415 10.90 -27.47 7.80
CA ALA A 415 11.63 -27.43 6.53
C ALA A 415 13.13 -27.16 6.70
N VAL A 416 13.49 -26.32 7.68
CA VAL A 416 14.89 -26.04 8.04
C VAL A 416 15.49 -27.22 8.81
N GLY A 417 14.78 -27.75 9.80
CA GLY A 417 15.21 -28.89 10.61
C GLY A 417 15.47 -30.15 9.80
N SER A 418 14.63 -30.43 8.80
CA SER A 418 14.84 -31.58 7.90
C SER A 418 16.16 -31.46 7.12
N GLN A 419 16.57 -30.24 6.74
CA GLN A 419 17.83 -30.02 6.02
C GLN A 419 19.05 -30.19 6.92
N PHE A 420 18.98 -29.73 8.17
CA PHE A 420 20.05 -29.96 9.14
C PHE A 420 20.24 -31.45 9.45
N LYS A 421 19.14 -32.21 9.55
CA LYS A 421 19.19 -33.67 9.74
C LYS A 421 19.84 -34.39 8.55
N GLU A 422 19.45 -34.06 7.32
CA GLU A 422 20.07 -34.64 6.11
C GLU A 422 21.58 -34.31 6.00
N LEU A 423 22.01 -33.14 6.44
CA LEU A 423 23.43 -32.74 6.45
C LEU A 423 24.27 -33.48 7.50
N THR A 424 23.65 -33.90 8.62
CA THR A 424 24.35 -34.59 9.71
C THR A 424 24.37 -36.11 9.53
N GLU A 425 23.37 -36.67 8.84
CA GLU A 425 23.24 -38.12 8.59
C GLU A 425 23.95 -38.61 7.31
N HIS A 426 24.39 -37.72 6.41
CA HIS A 426 25.08 -38.12 5.17
C HIS A 426 26.60 -38.00 5.25
N ASN A 427 27.27 -39.13 4.97
CA ASN A 427 28.73 -39.28 4.95
C ASN A 427 29.35 -38.37 3.85
N PRO A 428 30.28 -37.46 4.18
CA PRO A 428 30.75 -36.40 3.27
C PRO A 428 31.44 -36.86 1.97
N TYR A 429 31.77 -38.14 1.83
CA TYR A 429 32.55 -38.65 0.69
C TYR A 429 31.75 -39.22 -0.48
N THR A 430 30.45 -39.51 -0.35
CA THR A 430 29.71 -40.28 -1.40
C THR A 430 28.48 -39.61 -2.00
N SER A 431 28.04 -38.45 -1.53
CA SER A 431 26.78 -37.86 -2.01
C SER A 431 26.97 -36.62 -2.90
N LYS A 432 26.79 -36.82 -4.21
CA LYS A 432 26.56 -35.75 -5.22
C LYS A 432 25.19 -35.05 -5.05
N SER A 433 24.46 -35.28 -3.96
CA SER A 433 22.98 -35.19 -3.94
C SER A 433 22.40 -34.27 -2.86
N GLN A 434 22.85 -33.01 -2.74
CA GLN A 434 21.96 -31.82 -2.61
C GLN A 434 22.73 -30.50 -2.47
N ASN A 435 22.13 -29.42 -3.00
CA ASN A 435 22.76 -28.10 -3.16
C ASN A 435 22.83 -27.35 -1.80
N PRO A 436 24.01 -27.01 -1.25
CA PRO A 436 24.13 -26.15 -0.05
C PRO A 436 23.44 -24.77 -0.22
N LYS A 437 23.07 -24.42 -1.45
CA LYS A 437 22.26 -23.25 -1.85
C LYS A 437 20.90 -23.15 -1.17
N ILE A 438 20.28 -24.26 -0.77
CA ILE A 438 18.94 -24.23 -0.11
C ILE A 438 19.08 -23.78 1.36
N LEU A 439 20.12 -24.22 2.07
CA LEU A 439 20.42 -23.77 3.43
C LEU A 439 20.83 -22.28 3.46
N TYR A 440 21.59 -21.82 2.45
CA TYR A 440 21.84 -20.39 2.27
C TYR A 440 20.54 -19.61 2.00
N GLY A 441 19.55 -20.24 1.37
CA GLY A 441 18.20 -19.69 1.20
C GLY A 441 17.50 -19.41 2.53
N ALA A 442 17.55 -20.34 3.48
CA ALA A 442 17.02 -20.13 4.85
C ALA A 442 17.72 -18.97 5.56
N GLY A 443 19.05 -18.90 5.47
CA GLY A 443 19.83 -17.81 6.04
C GLY A 443 19.44 -16.44 5.47
N ILE A 444 19.15 -16.36 4.17
CA ILE A 444 18.68 -15.12 3.51
C ILE A 444 17.28 -14.75 4.00
N VAL A 445 16.35 -15.71 4.08
CA VAL A 445 14.99 -15.45 4.58
C VAL A 445 15.03 -14.98 6.04
N PHE A 446 15.88 -15.60 6.86
CA PHE A 446 16.11 -15.17 8.24
C PHE A 446 16.71 -13.75 8.32
N MET A 447 17.73 -13.46 7.52
CA MET A 447 18.34 -12.12 7.46
C MET A 447 17.32 -11.05 7.03
N LEU A 448 16.50 -11.33 6.01
CA LEU A 448 15.43 -10.42 5.58
C LEU A 448 14.44 -10.18 6.71
N SER A 449 14.10 -11.22 7.48
CA SER A 449 13.22 -11.12 8.64
C SER A 449 13.80 -10.24 9.74
N VAL A 450 15.11 -10.35 10.00
CA VAL A 450 15.81 -9.47 10.96
C VAL A 450 15.79 -8.04 10.47
N ILE A 451 16.01 -7.78 9.19
CA ILE A 451 16.02 -6.41 8.66
C ILE A 451 14.61 -5.79 8.67
N PHE A 452 13.57 -6.57 8.37
CA PHE A 452 12.19 -6.13 8.52
C PHE A 452 11.82 -5.91 9.99
N PHE A 453 12.29 -6.75 10.90
CA PHE A 453 12.15 -6.53 12.34
C PHE A 453 12.88 -5.26 12.83
N LEU A 454 14.05 -4.94 12.26
CA LEU A 454 14.75 -3.70 12.60
C LEU A 454 14.03 -2.47 12.04
N SER A 455 13.39 -2.58 10.86
CA SER A 455 12.55 -1.51 10.29
C SER A 455 11.46 -1.03 11.25
N PHE A 456 10.95 -1.97 12.02
CA PHE A 456 9.93 -1.78 13.01
C PHE A 456 10.44 -1.03 14.26
N THR A 457 11.65 -1.34 14.73
CA THR A 457 12.23 -0.65 15.90
C THR A 457 12.56 0.83 15.64
N LEU A 458 12.80 1.18 14.37
CA LEU A 458 13.25 2.51 13.95
C LEU A 458 12.08 3.50 13.74
N THR A 459 10.84 3.02 13.60
CA THR A 459 9.67 3.87 13.37
C THR A 459 8.95 4.23 14.68
N ASN A 460 8.80 5.52 14.96
CA ASN A 460 8.02 6.07 16.10
C ASN A 460 6.49 6.10 15.85
N THR A 461 6.02 5.40 14.82
CA THR A 461 4.59 5.26 14.54
C THR A 461 3.97 4.16 15.41
N SER A 462 2.65 4.14 15.55
CA SER A 462 1.94 3.06 16.25
C SER A 462 2.38 1.71 15.71
N ASN A 463 2.89 0.88 16.61
CA ASN A 463 3.71 -0.27 16.29
C ASN A 463 2.90 -1.57 16.15
N THR A 464 1.66 -1.43 15.69
CA THR A 464 0.77 -2.55 15.45
C THR A 464 0.97 -3.10 14.04
N VAL A 465 0.60 -4.37 13.85
CA VAL A 465 0.80 -5.10 12.60
C VAL A 465 0.24 -4.38 11.36
N ARG A 466 -0.82 -3.56 11.50
CA ARG A 466 -1.39 -2.76 10.40
C ARG A 466 -0.34 -1.89 9.72
N TYR A 467 0.54 -1.26 10.48
CA TYR A 467 1.55 -0.34 9.96
C TYR A 467 2.76 -1.06 9.38
N ILE A 468 2.78 -2.40 9.41
CA ILE A 468 3.87 -3.25 8.90
C ILE A 468 3.31 -4.15 7.79
N PRO A 469 2.76 -3.59 6.70
CA PRO A 469 2.05 -4.41 5.72
C PRO A 469 3.00 -5.40 5.01
N HIS A 470 4.30 -5.11 4.96
CA HIS A 470 5.32 -6.01 4.41
C HIS A 470 5.51 -7.31 5.22
N LEU A 471 4.97 -7.41 6.45
CA LEU A 471 4.98 -8.67 7.22
C LEU A 471 4.19 -9.77 6.50
N TRP A 472 3.05 -9.44 5.87
CA TRP A 472 2.29 -10.41 5.07
C TRP A 472 3.10 -10.92 3.87
N PHE A 473 3.88 -10.02 3.25
CA PHE A 473 4.79 -10.41 2.16
C PHE A 473 5.87 -11.39 2.65
N LEU A 474 6.43 -11.16 3.84
CA LEU A 474 7.40 -12.08 4.45
C LEU A 474 6.82 -13.48 4.68
N LEU A 475 5.56 -13.59 5.10
CA LEU A 475 4.84 -14.87 5.18
C LEU A 475 4.79 -15.61 3.85
N GLY A 476 4.56 -14.88 2.76
CA GLY A 476 4.64 -15.43 1.41
C GLY A 476 6.03 -15.94 1.03
N ILE A 477 7.10 -15.21 1.39
CA ILE A 477 8.48 -15.66 1.16
C ILE A 477 8.75 -16.97 1.91
N TYR A 478 8.30 -17.09 3.17
CA TYR A 478 8.42 -18.33 3.93
C TYR A 478 7.72 -19.49 3.24
N LEU A 479 6.49 -19.29 2.75
CA LEU A 479 5.77 -20.32 1.99
C LEU A 479 6.52 -20.73 0.72
N VAL A 480 7.00 -19.76 -0.07
CA VAL A 480 7.82 -20.05 -1.26
C VAL A 480 9.03 -20.91 -0.88
N TYR A 481 9.73 -20.57 0.21
CA TYR A 481 10.85 -21.38 0.70
C TYR A 481 10.42 -22.80 1.10
N ILE A 482 9.37 -22.95 1.92
CA ILE A 482 8.84 -24.25 2.36
C ILE A 482 8.59 -25.18 1.16
N PHE A 483 7.95 -24.69 0.11
CA PHE A 483 7.63 -25.49 -1.07
C PHE A 483 8.81 -25.75 -2.01
N THR A 484 9.93 -25.04 -1.83
CA THR A 484 11.19 -25.40 -2.49
C THR A 484 11.88 -26.60 -1.84
N THR A 485 11.60 -26.87 -0.56
CA THR A 485 12.13 -28.04 0.16
C THR A 485 11.40 -29.31 -0.23
N LYS A 486 12.00 -30.50 -0.05
CA LYS A 486 11.37 -31.81 -0.36
C LYS A 486 10.58 -32.44 0.80
N TYR A 487 10.65 -31.85 1.99
CA TYR A 487 10.09 -32.45 3.20
C TYR A 487 8.55 -32.38 3.21
N GLN A 488 7.90 -33.55 3.13
CA GLN A 488 6.45 -33.65 2.92
C GLN A 488 5.64 -33.06 4.08
N VAL A 489 6.05 -33.30 5.32
CA VAL A 489 5.33 -32.78 6.50
C VAL A 489 5.33 -31.25 6.51
N ALA A 490 6.48 -30.61 6.24
CA ALA A 490 6.54 -29.15 6.12
C ALA A 490 5.63 -28.63 5.00
N ARG A 491 5.57 -29.31 3.85
CA ARG A 491 4.65 -28.94 2.76
C ARG A 491 3.19 -29.09 3.15
N MET A 492 2.81 -30.15 3.87
CA MET A 492 1.44 -30.35 4.36
C MET A 492 1.01 -29.24 5.32
N VAL A 493 1.87 -28.90 6.29
CA VAL A 493 1.63 -27.77 7.21
C VAL A 493 1.60 -26.45 6.45
N GLY A 494 2.44 -26.29 5.41
CA GLY A 494 2.40 -25.14 4.50
C GLY A 494 1.10 -25.03 3.69
N ILE A 495 0.52 -26.16 3.25
CA ILE A 495 -0.80 -26.18 2.59
C ILE A 495 -1.88 -25.77 3.59
N LEU A 496 -1.85 -26.31 4.81
CA LEU A 496 -2.78 -25.90 5.87
C LEU A 496 -2.68 -24.40 6.14
N ALA A 497 -1.47 -23.84 6.19
CA ALA A 497 -1.26 -22.40 6.35
C ALA A 497 -1.91 -21.59 5.21
N ILE A 498 -1.74 -22.04 3.96
CA ILE A 498 -2.38 -21.40 2.80
C ILE A 498 -3.91 -21.46 2.92
N VAL A 499 -4.47 -22.61 3.32
CA VAL A 499 -5.92 -22.78 3.49
C VAL A 499 -6.44 -21.84 4.58
N VAL A 500 -5.85 -21.86 5.78
CA VAL A 500 -6.26 -20.99 6.90
C VAL A 500 -6.13 -19.52 6.51
N GLY A 501 -5.04 -19.15 5.84
CA GLY A 501 -4.81 -17.80 5.36
C GLY A 501 -5.79 -17.36 4.28
N PHE A 502 -6.23 -18.25 3.38
CA PHE A 502 -7.30 -17.94 2.43
C PHE A 502 -8.66 -17.82 3.08
N VAL A 503 -8.98 -18.67 4.07
CA VAL A 503 -10.20 -18.51 4.88
C VAL A 503 -10.18 -17.16 5.61
N ASN A 504 -9.03 -16.74 6.13
CA ASN A 504 -8.85 -15.42 6.73
C ASN A 504 -9.14 -14.28 5.72
N ILE A 505 -8.50 -14.33 4.55
CA ILE A 505 -8.73 -13.34 3.47
C ILE A 505 -10.19 -13.30 3.08
N PHE A 506 -10.84 -14.47 2.94
CA PHE A 506 -12.25 -14.56 2.58
C PHE A 506 -13.15 -13.91 3.63
N ILE A 507 -12.95 -14.22 4.91
CA ILE A 507 -13.70 -13.61 6.02
C ILE A 507 -13.54 -12.09 5.99
N VAL A 508 -12.30 -11.59 5.93
CA VAL A 508 -12.01 -10.14 5.88
C VAL A 508 -12.71 -9.49 4.68
N SER A 509 -12.52 -10.05 3.49
CA SER A 509 -13.07 -9.50 2.25
C SER A 509 -14.60 -9.48 2.28
N TYR A 510 -15.22 -10.60 2.66
CA TYR A 510 -16.67 -10.74 2.64
C TYR A 510 -17.34 -9.74 3.58
N PHE A 511 -16.92 -9.66 4.85
CA PHE A 511 -17.55 -8.77 5.82
C PHE A 511 -17.25 -7.29 5.53
N TYR A 512 -16.04 -6.98 5.06
CA TYR A 512 -15.69 -5.62 4.68
C TYR A 512 -16.53 -5.15 3.48
N PHE A 513 -16.46 -5.85 2.34
CA PHE A 513 -17.17 -5.40 1.13
C PHE A 513 -18.69 -5.43 1.29
N SER A 514 -19.25 -6.41 2.01
CA SER A 514 -20.70 -6.43 2.28
C SER A 514 -21.13 -5.19 3.07
N THR A 515 -20.34 -4.78 4.06
CA THR A 515 -20.62 -3.56 4.82
C THR A 515 -20.46 -2.31 3.97
N GLN A 516 -19.39 -2.21 3.18
CA GLN A 516 -19.16 -1.05 2.31
C GLN A 516 -20.27 -0.88 1.27
N ILE A 517 -20.81 -1.98 0.73
CA ILE A 517 -21.97 -1.94 -0.17
C ILE A 517 -23.20 -1.39 0.56
N ILE A 518 -23.50 -1.90 1.76
CA ILE A 518 -24.66 -1.46 2.56
C ILE A 518 -24.52 0.03 2.94
N GLU A 519 -23.36 0.44 3.46
CA GLU A 519 -23.08 1.83 3.80
C GLU A 519 -23.21 2.75 2.58
N SER A 520 -22.73 2.31 1.42
CA SER A 520 -22.82 3.10 0.19
C SER A 520 -24.25 3.24 -0.32
N ILE A 521 -25.09 2.20 -0.18
CA ILE A 521 -26.52 2.27 -0.48
C ILE A 521 -27.22 3.28 0.45
N ASP A 522 -26.91 3.22 1.75
CA ASP A 522 -27.48 4.15 2.74
C ASP A 522 -27.06 5.61 2.47
N ILE A 523 -25.78 5.83 2.15
CA ILE A 523 -25.26 7.16 1.77
C ILE A 523 -25.98 7.67 0.52
N ASN A 524 -26.09 6.86 -0.52
CA ASN A 524 -26.76 7.26 -1.75
C ASN A 524 -28.25 7.58 -1.52
N LYS A 525 -28.93 6.81 -0.65
CA LYS A 525 -30.31 7.09 -0.24
C LYS A 525 -30.42 8.44 0.48
N ASN A 526 -29.48 8.76 1.37
CA ASN A 526 -29.45 10.04 2.07
C ASN A 526 -29.22 11.22 1.11
N ILE A 527 -28.24 11.09 0.20
CA ILE A 527 -27.99 12.09 -0.86
C ILE A 527 -29.25 12.31 -1.70
N THR A 528 -29.89 11.23 -2.14
CA THR A 528 -31.12 11.28 -2.93
C THR A 528 -32.23 12.02 -2.17
N ASN A 529 -32.40 11.76 -0.87
CA ASN A 529 -33.38 12.47 -0.04
C ASN A 529 -33.07 13.97 0.06
N PHE A 530 -31.81 14.36 0.24
CA PHE A 530 -31.41 15.77 0.28
C PHE A 530 -31.69 16.49 -1.05
N VAL A 531 -31.41 15.84 -2.18
CA VAL A 531 -31.70 16.39 -3.51
C VAL A 531 -33.21 16.54 -3.71
N TYR A 532 -34.02 15.56 -3.30
CA TYR A 532 -35.47 15.61 -3.47
C TYR A 532 -36.15 16.64 -2.57
N SER A 533 -35.64 16.88 -1.36
CA SER A 533 -36.26 17.86 -0.46
C SER A 533 -36.07 19.29 -0.99
N GLY A 534 -34.93 19.56 -1.64
CA GLY A 534 -34.59 20.89 -2.17
C GLY A 534 -34.28 21.92 -1.06
N ASP A 535 -34.20 21.49 0.19
CA ASP A 535 -33.92 22.37 1.32
C ASP A 535 -32.47 22.83 1.34
N SER A 536 -32.22 23.95 2.02
CA SER A 536 -30.88 24.39 2.36
C SER A 536 -30.49 23.83 3.73
N TYR A 537 -29.26 23.34 3.87
CA TYR A 537 -28.80 22.70 5.10
C TYR A 537 -27.71 23.53 5.80
N LYS A 538 -27.73 23.62 7.13
CA LYS A 538 -26.57 24.00 7.94
C LYS A 538 -25.75 22.74 8.20
N VAL A 539 -24.47 22.77 7.80
CA VAL A 539 -23.60 21.60 7.94
C VAL A 539 -22.33 21.97 8.67
N ASN A 540 -22.04 21.31 9.78
CA ASN A 540 -20.71 21.28 10.36
C ASN A 540 -20.05 19.98 9.88
N PHE A 541 -18.90 20.05 9.22
CA PHE A 541 -18.23 18.87 8.67
C PHE A 541 -17.22 18.22 9.63
N GLY A 542 -16.87 18.86 10.75
CA GLY A 542 -15.87 18.34 11.68
C GLY A 542 -14.52 18.09 11.01
N TYR A 543 -13.88 16.95 11.29
CA TYR A 543 -12.64 16.56 10.61
C TYR A 543 -12.87 15.99 9.19
N HIS A 544 -14.13 15.68 8.81
CA HIS A 544 -14.51 15.07 7.53
C HIS A 544 -14.88 16.11 6.46
N THR A 545 -14.10 17.18 6.37
CA THR A 545 -14.37 18.34 5.52
C THR A 545 -14.53 18.00 4.04
N SER A 546 -13.87 16.96 3.55
CA SER A 546 -13.91 16.56 2.14
C SER A 546 -15.29 16.06 1.68
N THR A 547 -16.14 15.60 2.60
CA THR A 547 -17.51 15.14 2.30
C THR A 547 -18.39 16.25 1.70
N ARG A 548 -18.03 17.53 1.88
CA ARG A 548 -18.67 18.66 1.19
C ARG A 548 -18.65 18.52 -0.33
N GLN A 549 -17.67 17.80 -0.87
CA GLN A 549 -17.57 17.60 -2.31
C GLN A 549 -18.76 16.80 -2.84
N LEU A 550 -19.30 15.86 -2.06
CA LEU A 550 -20.50 15.13 -2.42
C LEU A 550 -21.73 16.04 -2.50
N PHE A 551 -21.83 17.02 -1.61
CA PHE A 551 -22.88 18.05 -1.68
C PHE A 551 -22.73 18.91 -2.93
N ASN A 552 -21.51 19.35 -3.23
CA ASN A 552 -21.21 20.16 -4.41
C ASN A 552 -21.54 19.41 -5.72
N GLU A 553 -21.16 18.14 -5.83
CA GLU A 553 -21.43 17.30 -7.00
C GLU A 553 -22.91 17.10 -7.26
N HIS A 554 -23.70 16.91 -6.21
CA HIS A 554 -25.15 16.70 -6.29
C HIS A 554 -25.94 18.01 -6.22
N GLN A 555 -25.26 19.17 -6.22
CA GLN A 555 -25.86 20.50 -6.12
C GLN A 555 -26.79 20.66 -4.90
N ILE A 556 -26.49 19.99 -3.80
CA ILE A 556 -27.26 20.09 -2.55
C ILE A 556 -26.93 21.44 -1.90
N PRO A 557 -27.89 22.35 -1.68
CA PRO A 557 -27.61 23.64 -1.07
C PRO A 557 -27.22 23.49 0.41
N TYR A 558 -26.07 24.06 0.81
CA TYR A 558 -25.66 24.07 2.20
C TYR A 558 -24.93 25.37 2.60
N LYS A 559 -25.00 25.70 3.88
CA LYS A 559 -24.18 26.72 4.54
C LYS A 559 -23.36 26.06 5.64
N GLY A 560 -22.06 26.01 5.43
CA GLY A 560 -21.17 25.44 6.43
C GLY A 560 -21.16 26.27 7.73
N GLN A 561 -21.25 25.59 8.88
CA GLN A 561 -21.08 26.13 10.23
C GLN A 561 -19.75 25.66 10.88
N LYS A 562 -19.02 26.60 11.50
CA LYS A 562 -17.79 26.29 12.26
C LYS A 562 -18.08 25.79 13.67
N GLU A 563 -19.12 26.34 14.30
CA GLU A 563 -19.53 25.98 15.65
C GLU A 563 -20.25 24.63 15.65
N GLU A 564 -20.13 23.87 16.74
CA GLU A 564 -20.89 22.63 16.92
C GLU A 564 -22.38 22.93 16.80
N LEU A 565 -23.03 22.16 15.92
CA LEU A 565 -24.47 22.22 15.74
C LEU A 565 -25.11 21.24 16.74
N ASN A 566 -26.24 21.65 17.32
CA ASN A 566 -27.00 20.85 18.29
C ASN A 566 -27.76 19.71 17.61
N CYS A 567 -27.05 18.66 17.17
CA CYS A 567 -27.63 17.42 16.61
C CYS A 567 -28.11 16.46 17.72
N TYR A 568 -29.22 16.77 18.38
CA TYR A 568 -29.77 15.93 19.46
C TYR A 568 -30.60 14.73 18.96
N ASN A 569 -31.23 14.79 17.79
CA ASN A 569 -32.00 13.66 17.26
C ASN A 569 -31.14 12.77 16.33
N PRO A 570 -31.34 11.43 16.36
CA PRO A 570 -30.70 10.52 15.41
C PRO A 570 -31.00 10.84 13.94
N GLN A 571 -32.13 11.51 13.66
CA GLN A 571 -32.54 11.97 12.33
C GLN A 571 -31.78 13.24 11.89
N ASP A 572 -31.30 14.07 12.83
CA ASP A 572 -30.45 15.24 12.56
C ASP A 572 -28.98 14.81 12.35
N LYS A 573 -28.62 13.62 12.85
CA LYS A 573 -27.38 12.91 12.50
C LYS A 573 -27.53 12.10 11.20
N ALA A 574 -28.36 12.56 10.27
CA ALA A 574 -28.48 11.99 8.93
C ALA A 574 -27.18 12.28 8.14
N GLY A 575 -26.10 11.65 8.54
CA GLY A 575 -24.80 11.84 7.94
C GLY A 575 -24.58 10.84 6.83
N ILE A 576 -23.84 11.28 5.82
CA ILE A 576 -23.07 10.45 4.89
C ILE A 576 -22.03 9.56 5.65
N ASN A 577 -22.09 9.49 6.98
CA ASN A 577 -21.29 8.70 7.91
C ASN A 577 -22.18 8.10 9.01
N LYS A 578 -22.13 6.78 9.19
CA LYS A 578 -22.91 6.04 10.21
C LYS A 578 -22.10 5.64 11.44
N ASN A 579 -20.91 6.20 11.62
CA ASN A 579 -20.15 5.99 12.86
C ASN A 579 -20.84 6.79 13.97
N ASN A 580 -21.27 6.09 15.03
CA ASN A 580 -22.20 6.53 16.09
C ASN A 580 -21.91 7.86 16.82
N ASN A 581 -20.84 8.59 16.49
CA ASN A 581 -20.51 9.92 16.98
C ASN A 581 -20.05 10.81 15.81
N THR A 582 -20.95 11.15 14.88
CA THR A 582 -20.61 11.95 13.70
C THR A 582 -20.20 13.37 14.09
N GLU A 583 -18.92 13.70 13.92
CA GLU A 583 -18.40 15.07 13.89
C GLU A 583 -19.00 15.89 12.75
N THR A 584 -19.63 15.23 11.76
CA THR A 584 -20.47 15.87 10.76
C THR A 584 -21.91 15.96 11.26
N CYS A 585 -22.44 17.18 11.39
CA CYS A 585 -23.80 17.46 11.85
C CYS A 585 -24.54 18.29 10.78
N ILE A 586 -25.76 17.86 10.41
CA ILE A 586 -26.55 18.44 9.32
C ILE A 586 -27.93 18.80 9.87
N ILE A 587 -28.33 20.07 9.76
CA ILE A 587 -29.63 20.57 10.22
C ILE A 587 -30.28 21.36 9.09
N THR A 588 -31.55 21.10 8.78
CA THR A 588 -32.31 21.89 7.79
C THR A 588 -32.41 23.36 8.20
N GLN A 589 -32.26 24.29 7.26
CA GLN A 589 -32.26 25.75 7.53
C GLN A 589 -33.63 26.31 7.87
#